data_AF-A0A392RYT9-F1
#
_entry.id   AF-A0A392RYT9-F1
#
_cell.length_a   1.000
_cell.length_b   1.000
_cell.length_c   1.000
_cell.angle_alpha   90.00
_cell.angle_beta   90.00
_cell.angle_gamma   90.00
#
_symmetry.space_group_name_H-M   'P 1'
#
loop_
_entity.id
_entity.type
_entity.pdbx_description
1 polymer ?
#
loop_
_entity_poly.entity_id
_entity_poly.type
_entity_poly.pdbx_seq_one_letter_code
_entity_poly.pdbx_strand_id
1 'polypeptide(L)'
;MNSLVAGNQSAFIKGRNLVDGVVIVNEVVDLARRSGKECLIFKVDFEKAYDSVEWGFLEYMLKRFGFCEVWIGWMKACVFGGNLSVLVNGCPTGEINIQRGLKQGDPL
;
A
#
# COMPACT_ATOMS: atom_id res chain seq x y z
N MET A 1 -3.14 -15.27 -7.59
CA MET A 1 -3.21 -13.80 -7.68
C MET A 1 -4.62 -13.27 -7.91
N ASN A 2 -5.43 -13.87 -8.79
CA ASN A 2 -6.82 -13.41 -9.03
C ASN A 2 -7.76 -13.47 -7.79
N SER A 3 -7.37 -14.20 -6.74
CA SER A 3 -8.08 -14.22 -5.45
C SER A 3 -7.58 -13.20 -4.42
N LEU A 4 -6.37 -12.64 -4.62
CA LEU A 4 -5.73 -11.78 -3.62
C LEU A 4 -5.99 -10.30 -3.90
N VAL A 5 -5.89 -9.90 -5.17
CA VAL A 5 -6.11 -8.52 -5.59
C VAL A 5 -7.51 -8.40 -6.17
N ALA A 6 -8.38 -7.67 -5.48
CA ALA A 6 -9.76 -7.46 -5.90
C ALA A 6 -9.82 -6.72 -7.25
N GLY A 7 -10.87 -6.96 -8.04
CA GLY A 7 -11.01 -6.36 -9.38
C GLY A 7 -11.11 -4.83 -9.39
N ASN A 8 -11.57 -4.25 -8.28
CA ASN A 8 -11.71 -2.81 -8.07
C ASN A 8 -10.43 -2.12 -7.53
N GLN A 9 -9.33 -2.85 -7.32
CA GLN A 9 -8.04 -2.26 -6.94
C GLN A 9 -7.25 -1.83 -8.18
N SER A 10 -7.22 -0.55 -8.51
CA SER A 10 -6.62 -0.04 -9.76
C SER A 10 -5.14 0.37 -9.63
N ALA A 11 -4.72 0.86 -8.46
CA ALA A 11 -3.38 1.42 -8.27
C ALA A 11 -2.29 0.33 -8.18
N PHE A 12 -1.10 0.63 -8.76
CA PHE A 12 0.12 -0.18 -8.70
C PHE A 12 0.00 -1.62 -9.26
N ILE A 13 -1.02 -1.90 -10.09
CA ILE A 13 -1.18 -3.20 -10.76
C ILE A 13 -0.96 -3.04 -12.25
N LYS A 14 -0.05 -3.83 -12.82
CA LYS A 14 0.23 -3.84 -14.26
C LYS A 14 -1.06 -4.12 -15.04
N GLY A 15 -1.35 -3.27 -16.02
CA GLY A 15 -2.53 -3.41 -16.89
C GLY A 15 -3.83 -2.84 -16.31
N ARG A 16 -3.81 -2.21 -15.13
CA ARG A 16 -4.94 -1.43 -14.59
C ARG A 16 -4.61 0.06 -14.61
N ASN A 17 -5.59 0.90 -14.92
CA ASN A 17 -5.38 2.34 -15.00
C ASN A 17 -6.09 3.04 -13.83
N LEU A 18 -5.45 4.07 -13.26
CA LEU A 18 -6.05 4.90 -12.23
C LEU A 18 -7.31 5.63 -12.73
N VAL A 19 -7.33 5.97 -14.02
CA VAL A 19 -8.48 6.62 -14.69
C VAL A 19 -9.74 5.75 -14.62
N ASP A 20 -9.62 4.43 -14.62
CA ASP A 20 -10.77 3.51 -14.51
C ASP A 20 -11.52 3.76 -13.19
N GLY A 21 -10.80 4.04 -12.10
CA GLY A 21 -11.40 4.38 -10.81
C GLY A 21 -12.19 5.69 -10.84
N VAL A 22 -11.70 6.70 -11.57
CA VAL A 22 -12.39 7.97 -11.76
C VAL A 22 -13.69 7.78 -12.53
N VAL A 23 -13.64 6.97 -13.60
CA VAL A 23 -14.83 6.63 -14.41
C VAL A 23 -15.87 5.92 -13.55
N ILE A 24 -15.47 4.90 -12.76
CA ILE A 24 -16.39 4.17 -11.88
C ILE A 24 -17.09 5.11 -10.89
N VAL A 25 -16.36 6.01 -10.25
CA VAL A 25 -16.96 6.97 -9.29
C VAL A 25 -17.96 7.88 -9.98
N ASN A 26 -17.62 8.42 -11.16
CA ASN A 26 -18.54 9.28 -11.93
C ASN A 26 -19.83 8.55 -12.29
N GLU A 27 -19.76 7.31 -12.77
CA GLU A 27 -20.94 6.51 -13.12
C GLU A 27 -21.82 6.22 -11.90
N VAL A 28 -21.22 5.97 -10.72
CA VAL A 28 -21.98 5.78 -9.47
C VAL A 28 -22.73 7.05 -9.07
N VAL A 29 -22.07 8.21 -9.16
CA VAL A 29 -22.69 9.52 -8.86
C VAL A 29 -23.83 9.83 -9.83
N ASP A 30 -23.60 9.61 -11.13
CA ASP A 30 -24.59 9.83 -12.17
C ASP A 30 -25.80 8.90 -12.02
N LEU A 31 -25.58 7.63 -11.68
CA LEU A 31 -26.65 6.67 -11.41
C LEU A 31 -27.50 7.09 -10.20
N ALA A 32 -26.88 7.53 -9.11
CA ALA A 32 -27.59 8.02 -7.93
C ALA A 32 -28.46 9.25 -8.28
N ARG A 33 -27.89 10.19 -9.03
CA ARG A 33 -28.60 11.40 -9.50
C ARG A 33 -29.80 11.06 -10.38
N ARG A 34 -29.64 10.15 -11.35
CA ARG A 34 -30.72 9.72 -12.26
C ARG A 34 -31.82 8.94 -11.56
N SER A 35 -31.46 8.16 -10.54
CA SER A 35 -32.42 7.36 -9.75
C SER A 35 -33.09 8.13 -8.62
N GLY A 36 -32.75 9.41 -8.41
CA GLY A 36 -33.29 10.22 -7.31
C GLY A 36 -32.95 9.71 -5.92
N LYS A 37 -31.87 8.90 -5.80
CA LYS A 37 -31.42 8.32 -4.54
C LYS A 37 -30.34 9.18 -3.91
N GLU A 38 -30.40 9.33 -2.59
CA GLU A 38 -29.32 9.94 -1.82
C GLU A 38 -28.05 9.08 -1.92
N CYS A 39 -26.90 9.73 -2.03
CA CYS A 39 -25.60 9.08 -2.15
C CYS A 39 -24.63 9.68 -1.13
N LEU A 40 -23.92 8.81 -0.41
CA LEU A 40 -22.81 9.17 0.48
C LEU A 40 -21.52 8.57 -0.07
N ILE A 41 -20.50 9.42 -0.28
CA ILE A 41 -19.16 8.97 -0.66
C ILE A 41 -18.26 9.09 0.56
N PHE A 42 -17.73 7.95 1.00
CA PHE A 42 -16.75 7.90 2.08
C PHE A 42 -15.34 7.83 1.51
N LYS A 43 -14.58 8.91 1.66
CA LYS A 43 -13.18 8.98 1.25
C LYS A 43 -12.29 8.79 2.48
N VAL A 44 -11.46 7.77 2.44
CA VAL A 44 -10.44 7.48 3.47
C VAL A 44 -9.07 7.58 2.85
N ASP A 45 -8.13 8.14 3.61
CA ASP A 45 -6.72 8.16 3.26
C ASP A 45 -5.88 7.80 4.50
N PHE A 46 -4.71 7.22 4.26
CA PHE A 46 -3.80 6.83 5.34
C PHE A 46 -2.67 7.85 5.46
N GLU A 47 -2.53 8.45 6.66
CA GLU A 47 -1.38 9.29 6.94
C GLU A 47 -0.08 8.46 6.87
N LYS A 48 0.83 8.89 5.99
CA LYS A 48 2.13 8.24 5.77
C LYS A 48 2.00 6.73 5.59
N ALA A 49 1.17 6.31 4.65
CA ALA A 49 0.79 4.91 4.43
C ALA A 49 1.97 3.93 4.45
N TYR A 50 3.08 4.27 3.78
CA TYR A 50 4.28 3.43 3.74
C TYR A 50 5.04 3.44 5.07
N ASP A 51 5.13 4.57 5.78
CA ASP A 51 5.91 4.68 7.02
C ASP A 51 5.18 4.05 8.22
N SER A 52 3.87 3.86 8.10
CA SER A 52 2.99 3.37 9.17
C SER A 52 2.80 1.85 9.16
N VAL A 53 3.32 1.12 8.17
CA VAL A 53 3.16 -0.33 8.05
C VAL A 53 3.88 -1.06 9.20
N GLU A 54 3.14 -1.73 10.07
CA GLU A 54 3.69 -2.57 11.13
C GLU A 54 4.15 -3.92 10.55
N TRP A 55 5.39 -4.32 10.85
CA TRP A 55 6.03 -5.47 10.22
C TRP A 55 5.45 -6.81 10.70
N GLY A 56 5.09 -6.94 11.97
CA GLY A 56 4.43 -8.14 12.49
C GLY A 56 3.10 -8.41 11.78
N PHE A 57 2.31 -7.37 11.53
CA PHE A 57 1.06 -7.46 10.78
C PHE A 57 1.31 -7.82 9.31
N LEU A 58 2.33 -7.23 8.67
CA LEU A 58 2.70 -7.58 7.30
C LEU A 58 3.06 -9.07 7.19
N GLU A 59 3.91 -9.59 8.08
CA GLU A 59 4.25 -11.02 8.12
C GLU A 59 3.01 -11.89 8.34
N TYR A 60 2.15 -11.50 9.29
CA TYR A 60 0.91 -12.21 9.58
C TYR A 60 0.03 -12.32 8.33
N MET A 61 -0.13 -11.24 7.58
CA MET A 61 -0.93 -11.23 6.35
C MET A 61 -0.31 -12.08 5.24
N LEU A 62 1.02 -12.04 5.07
CA LEU A 62 1.71 -12.89 4.09
C LEU A 62 1.51 -14.39 4.39
N LYS A 63 1.59 -14.79 5.67
CA LYS A 63 1.27 -16.15 6.10
C LYS A 63 -0.19 -16.50 5.81
N ARG A 64 -1.12 -15.60 6.14
CA ARG A 64 -2.56 -15.81 5.94
C ARG A 64 -2.95 -15.91 4.46
N PHE A 65 -2.23 -15.24 3.58
CA PHE A 65 -2.41 -15.34 2.14
C PHE A 65 -1.73 -16.57 1.51
N GLY A 66 -1.04 -17.38 2.31
CA GLY A 66 -0.46 -18.65 1.87
C GLY A 66 0.88 -18.52 1.15
N PHE A 67 1.61 -17.42 1.36
CA PHE A 67 2.99 -17.32 0.87
C PHE A 67 3.89 -18.33 1.59
N CYS A 68 4.82 -18.94 0.87
CA CYS A 68 5.72 -19.92 1.46
C CYS A 68 6.78 -19.25 2.36
N GLU A 69 7.29 -20.00 3.33
CA GLU A 69 8.27 -19.49 4.32
C GLU A 69 9.55 -18.93 3.67
N VAL A 70 9.98 -19.49 2.54
CA VAL A 70 11.15 -18.97 1.79
C VAL A 70 10.87 -17.55 1.29
N TRP A 71 9.70 -17.31 0.71
CA TRP A 71 9.31 -16.01 0.19
C TRP A 71 9.11 -14.99 1.32
N ILE A 72 8.49 -15.41 2.42
CA ILE A 72 8.35 -14.58 3.64
C ILE A 72 9.74 -14.22 4.19
N GLY A 73 10.68 -15.17 4.19
CA GLY A 73 12.07 -14.93 4.59
C GLY A 73 12.76 -13.85 3.75
N TRP A 74 12.54 -13.83 2.43
CA TRP A 74 13.04 -12.77 1.57
C TRP A 74 12.43 -11.41 1.90
N MET A 75 11.11 -11.34 2.09
CA MET A 75 10.45 -10.08 2.47
C MET A 75 10.96 -9.56 3.81
N LYS A 76 11.19 -10.43 4.78
CA LYS A 76 11.80 -10.05 6.07
C LYS A 76 13.19 -9.45 5.86
N ALA A 77 14.03 -10.08 5.04
CA ALA A 77 15.38 -9.56 4.77
C ALA A 77 15.35 -8.18 4.09
N CYS A 78 14.38 -7.93 3.21
CA CYS A 78 14.24 -6.67 2.49
C CYS A 78 13.62 -5.54 3.35
N VAL A 79 12.64 -5.89 4.18
CA VAL A 79 11.74 -4.92 4.84
C VAL A 79 11.95 -4.85 6.35
N PHE A 80 12.22 -5.97 7.04
CA PHE A 80 12.12 -6.08 8.51
C PHE A 80 13.46 -5.76 9.15
N GLY A 81 13.87 -4.51 8.99
CA GLY A 81 15.09 -3.99 9.58
C GLY A 81 15.76 -2.95 8.70
N GLY A 82 16.76 -2.32 9.28
CA GLY A 82 17.54 -1.29 8.63
C GLY A 82 17.76 -0.11 9.56
N ASN A 83 18.91 0.52 9.38
CA ASN A 83 19.23 1.79 9.99
C ASN A 83 19.06 2.88 8.93
N LEU A 84 18.48 4.00 9.32
CA LEU A 84 18.34 5.20 8.51
C LEU A 84 19.24 6.29 9.08
N SER A 85 20.00 6.96 8.22
CA SER A 85 20.60 8.25 8.54
C SER A 85 19.99 9.31 7.65
N VAL A 86 19.79 10.50 8.20
CA VAL A 86 19.40 11.67 7.41
C VAL A 86 20.67 12.30 6.85
N LEU A 87 20.70 12.62 5.56
CA LEU A 87 21.81 13.38 4.99
C LEU A 87 21.57 14.87 5.23
N VAL A 88 22.45 15.52 5.98
CA VAL A 88 22.45 16.98 6.17
C VAL A 88 23.68 17.53 5.45
N ASN A 89 23.45 18.35 4.41
CA ASN A 89 24.50 18.85 3.52
C ASN A 89 25.36 17.72 2.89
N GLY A 90 24.73 16.57 2.59
CA GLY A 90 25.41 15.40 2.04
C GLY A 90 26.15 14.53 3.05
N CYS A 91 26.24 14.95 4.31
CA CYS A 91 26.85 14.16 5.38
C CYS A 91 25.79 13.38 6.18
N PRO A 92 25.98 12.08 6.44
CA PRO A 92 25.04 11.30 7.24
C PRO A 92 25.04 11.72 8.70
N THR A 93 23.84 11.86 9.27
CA THR A 93 23.65 11.97 10.72
C THR A 93 23.85 10.61 11.40
N GLY A 94 23.73 10.61 12.73
CA GLY A 94 23.62 9.37 13.50
C GLY A 94 22.51 8.47 12.97
N GLU A 95 22.75 7.17 13.07
CA GLU A 95 21.83 6.13 12.62
C GLU A 95 20.61 6.04 13.53
N ILE A 96 19.46 5.88 12.90
CA ILE A 96 18.16 5.67 13.53
C ILE A 96 17.72 4.26 13.17
N ASN A 97 17.45 3.45 14.19
CA ASN A 97 16.94 2.11 13.97
C ASN A 97 15.45 2.17 13.58
N ILE A 98 15.10 1.63 12.42
CA ILE A 98 13.73 1.59 11.93
C ILE A 98 13.01 0.38 12.53
N GLN A 99 11.77 0.59 12.99
CA GLN A 99 10.96 -0.44 13.65
C GLN A 99 9.65 -0.75 12.90
N ARG A 100 9.33 0.06 11.88
CA ARG A 100 8.13 -0.09 11.04
C ARG A 100 8.32 0.67 9.74
N GLY A 101 7.43 0.41 8.78
CA GLY A 101 7.32 1.11 7.53
C GLY A 101 8.05 0.43 6.37
N LEU A 102 7.86 0.97 5.18
CA LEU A 102 8.41 0.48 3.91
C LEU A 102 9.28 1.58 3.28
N LYS A 103 10.34 1.19 2.59
CA LYS A 103 11.26 2.13 1.94
C LYS A 103 10.60 2.72 0.68
N GLN A 104 10.26 3.99 0.71
CA GLN A 104 9.71 4.67 -0.46
C GLN A 104 10.81 4.87 -1.52
N GLY A 105 10.49 4.53 -2.77
CA GLY A 105 11.44 4.56 -3.90
C GLY A 105 12.17 3.25 -4.13
N ASP A 106 12.00 2.26 -3.24
CA ASP A 106 12.37 0.87 -3.51
C ASP A 106 11.36 0.28 -4.51
N PRO A 107 11.79 -0.42 -5.59
CA PRO A 107 10.89 -1.02 -6.56
C PRO A 107 10.13 -2.27 -6.06
N LEU A 108 10.46 -2.78 -4.87
CA LEU A 108 9.79 -3.93 -4.23
C LEU A 108 8.40 -3.61 -3.66
#